data_AF-A0A2M9NQS7-F1
#
_entry.id   AF-A0A2M9NQS7-F1
#
_cell.length_a   1.000
_cell.length_b   1.000
_cell.length_c   1.000
_cell.angle_alpha   90.00
_cell.angle_beta   90.00
_cell.angle_gamma   90.00
#
_symmetry.space_group_name_H-M   'P 1'
#
loop_
_entity.id
_entity.type
_entity.pdbx_description
1 polymer ?
#
loop_
_entity_poly.entity_id
_entity_poly.type
_entity_poly.pdbx_seq_one_letter_code
_entity_poly.pdbx_strand_id
1 'polypeptide(L)'
;MIINKVTLYSHVLDEMRDFYVGELGFELHSLTDDGFAIKVGESVLEMKSYHLQDKPFYHFAINIPTNLFTSAKKWAKSKVELMKEDG
;
A
#
# COMPACT_ATOMS: atom_id res chain seq x y z
N MET A 1 -4.00 14.08 14.07
CA MET A 1 -5.08 13.58 13.21
C MET A 1 -4.56 12.35 12.49
N ILE A 2 -5.30 11.24 12.49
CA ILE A 2 -4.95 9.97 11.83
C ILE A 2 -6.02 9.70 10.77
N ILE A 3 -5.62 9.18 9.61
CA ILE A 3 -6.57 8.74 8.58
C ILE A 3 -7.15 7.40 9.05
N ASN A 4 -8.45 7.34 9.31
CA ASN A 4 -9.08 6.07 9.74
C ASN A 4 -9.20 5.08 8.58
N LYS A 5 -9.66 5.56 7.42
CA LYS A 5 -9.76 4.79 6.18
C LYS A 5 -9.51 5.70 4.98
N VAL A 6 -8.81 5.17 3.98
CA VAL A 6 -8.68 5.79 2.67
C VAL A 6 -9.01 4.75 1.60
N THR A 7 -9.75 5.17 0.58
CA THR A 7 -10.09 4.34 -0.58
C THR A 7 -9.41 4.92 -1.81
N LEU A 8 -8.58 4.11 -2.47
CA LEU A 8 -7.92 4.45 -3.72
C LEU A 8 -8.42 3.53 -4.84
N TYR A 9 -8.38 4.04 -6.06
CA TYR A 9 -8.87 3.33 -7.24
C TYR A 9 -7.69 2.86 -8.09
N SER A 10 -7.80 1.67 -8.67
CA SER A 10 -6.76 1.09 -9.53
C SER A 10 -7.36 0.20 -10.62
N HIS A 11 -6.65 0.11 -11.75
CA HIS A 11 -6.93 -0.84 -12.84
C HIS A 11 -6.32 -2.22 -12.61
N VAL A 12 -5.39 -2.33 -11.67
CA VAL A 12 -4.54 -3.50 -11.50
C VAL A 12 -4.68 -4.07 -10.08
N LEU A 13 -5.90 -4.48 -9.73
CA LEU A 13 -6.23 -4.90 -8.36
C LEU A 13 -5.47 -6.15 -7.91
N ASP A 14 -5.37 -7.17 -8.76
CA ASP A 14 -4.67 -8.41 -8.40
C ASP A 14 -3.19 -8.17 -8.17
N GLU A 15 -2.54 -7.41 -9.06
CA GLU A 15 -1.13 -7.03 -8.94
C GLU A 15 -0.88 -6.21 -7.67
N MET A 16 -1.79 -5.28 -7.34
CA MET A 16 -1.71 -4.50 -6.10
C MET A 16 -1.89 -5.39 -4.87
N ARG A 17 -2.83 -6.34 -4.90
CA ARG A 17 -3.05 -7.27 -3.78
C ARG A 17 -1.81 -8.14 -3.57
N ASP A 18 -1.30 -8.73 -4.64
CA ASP A 18 -0.13 -9.60 -4.58
C ASP A 18 1.10 -8.83 -4.08
N PHE A 19 1.24 -7.56 -4.46
CA PHE A 19 2.28 -6.68 -3.94
C PHE A 19 2.11 -6.36 -2.45
N TYR A 20 0.96 -5.80 -2.03
CA TYR A 20 0.79 -5.36 -0.64
C TYR A 20 0.68 -6.53 0.34
N VAL A 21 -0.02 -7.60 -0.02
CA VAL A 21 -0.24 -8.76 0.85
C VAL A 21 0.86 -9.80 0.68
N GLY A 22 1.23 -10.14 -0.56
CA GLY A 22 2.23 -11.17 -0.84
C GLY A 22 3.66 -10.69 -0.60
N GLU A 23 4.07 -9.61 -1.27
CA GLU A 23 5.46 -9.13 -1.19
C GLU A 23 5.74 -8.38 0.11
N LEU A 24 4.92 -7.38 0.43
CA LEU A 24 5.10 -6.53 1.62
C LEU A 24 4.55 -7.17 2.90
N GLY A 25 3.68 -8.18 2.80
CA GLY A 25 3.20 -8.93 3.96
C GLY A 25 2.19 -8.18 4.84
N PHE A 26 1.46 -7.20 4.29
CA PHE A 26 0.39 -6.54 5.03
C PHE A 26 -0.78 -7.51 5.29
N GLU A 27 -1.43 -7.33 6.44
CA GLU A 27 -2.63 -8.10 6.78
C GLU A 27 -3.78 -7.71 5.87
N LEU A 28 -4.31 -8.69 5.13
CA LEU A 28 -5.55 -8.55 4.38
C LEU A 28 -6.72 -8.43 5.37
N HIS A 29 -7.33 -7.24 5.39
CA HIS A 29 -8.44 -6.94 6.27
C HIS A 29 -9.79 -7.38 5.69
N SER A 30 -9.98 -7.21 4.38
CA SER A 30 -11.19 -7.66 3.66
C SER A 30 -10.89 -7.87 2.18
N LEU A 31 -11.64 -8.78 1.56
CA LEU A 31 -11.62 -9.04 0.13
C LEU A 31 -13.06 -9.08 -0.39
N THR A 32 -13.33 -8.37 -1.47
CA THR A 32 -14.62 -8.32 -2.16
C THR A 32 -14.43 -8.52 -3.66
N ASP A 33 -15.52 -8.65 -4.41
CA ASP A 33 -15.45 -8.79 -5.87
C ASP A 33 -14.91 -7.51 -6.55
N ASP A 34 -15.05 -6.36 -5.91
CA ASP A 34 -14.71 -5.03 -6.41
C ASP A 34 -13.45 -4.41 -5.77
N GLY A 35 -12.77 -5.13 -4.88
CA GLY A 35 -11.59 -4.58 -4.19
C GLY A 35 -11.04 -5.41 -3.04
N PHE A 36 -10.05 -4.85 -2.36
CA PHE A 36 -9.48 -5.41 -1.13
C PHE A 36 -9.08 -4.29 -0.18
N ALA A 37 -8.97 -4.60 1.11
CA ALA A 37 -8.45 -3.66 2.10
C ALA A 37 -7.36 -4.30 2.95
N ILE A 38 -6.37 -3.51 3.32
CA ILE A 38 -5.28 -3.90 4.21
C ILE A 38 -5.24 -3.03 5.46
N LYS A 39 -4.71 -3.58 6.56
CA LYS A 39 -4.37 -2.78 7.74
C LYS A 39 -2.98 -2.17 7.63
N VAL A 40 -2.89 -0.88 7.92
CA VAL A 40 -1.63 -0.12 7.97
C VAL A 40 -1.57 0.61 9.31
N GLY A 41 -1.05 -0.07 10.33
CA GLY A 41 -1.12 0.42 11.71
C GLY A 41 -2.58 0.57 12.16
N GLU A 42 -2.98 1.79 12.53
CA GLU A 42 -4.35 2.12 12.94
C GLU A 42 -5.27 2.50 11.77
N SER A 43 -4.70 2.63 10.56
CA SER A 43 -5.42 3.02 9.34
C SER A 43 -5.82 1.81 8.50
N VAL A 44 -6.88 1.97 7.72
CA VAL A 44 -7.26 1.02 6.66
C VAL A 44 -7.01 1.64 5.29
N LEU A 45 -6.26 0.94 4.44
CA LEU A 45 -6.11 1.26 3.02
C LEU A 45 -6.98 0.30 2.21
N GLU A 46 -7.98 0.83 1.51
CA GLU A 46 -8.84 0.09 0.60
C GLU A 46 -8.48 0.42 -0.85
N MET A 47 -8.31 -0.62 -1.66
CA MET A 47 -8.11 -0.55 -3.09
C MET A 47 -9.37 -1.04 -3.79
N LYS A 48 -9.92 -0.23 -4.69
CA LYS A 48 -11.12 -0.56 -5.47
C LYS A 48 -10.85 -0.53 -6.97
N SER A 49 -11.63 -1.32 -7.70
CA SER A 49 -11.55 -1.36 -9.15
C SER A 49 -11.98 -0.02 -9.74
N TYR A 50 -11.22 0.46 -10.74
CA TYR A 50 -11.59 1.61 -11.54
C TYR A 50 -11.99 1.16 -12.93
N HIS A 51 -13.20 1.50 -13.37
CA HIS A 51 -13.74 1.01 -14.64
C HIS A 51 -13.72 2.04 -15.78
N LEU A 52 -13.24 3.27 -15.51
CA LEU A 52 -13.13 4.33 -16.52
C LEU A 52 -11.74 4.35 -17.15
N GLN A 53 -11.59 4.99 -18.32
CA GLN A 53 -10.34 4.94 -19.07
C GLN A 53 -9.14 5.62 -18.39
N ASP A 54 -9.37 6.53 -17.45
CA ASP A 54 -8.28 7.20 -16.74
C ASP A 54 -7.50 6.23 -15.88
N LYS A 55 -6.19 6.38 -15.80
CA LYS A 55 -5.34 5.58 -14.91
C LYS A 55 -4.98 6.39 -13.68
N PRO A 56 -5.79 6.34 -12.60
CA PRO A 56 -5.50 7.11 -11.40
C PRO A 56 -4.18 6.69 -10.79
N PHE A 57 -3.40 7.68 -10.35
CA PHE A 57 -2.12 7.48 -9.66
C PHE A 57 -2.06 8.40 -8.45
N TYR A 58 -1.62 7.84 -7.33
CA TYR A 58 -1.57 8.54 -6.04
C TYR A 58 -0.20 8.33 -5.40
N HIS A 59 0.30 9.38 -4.76
CA HIS A 59 1.42 9.26 -3.83
C HIS A 59 0.89 9.27 -2.40
N PHE A 60 1.29 8.30 -1.60
CA PHE A 60 1.00 8.27 -0.16
C PHE A 60 2.21 7.73 0.59
N ALA A 61 2.33 8.12 1.86
CA ALA A 61 3.40 7.70 2.74
C ALA A 61 2.84 6.98 3.96
N ILE A 62 3.55 5.95 4.42
CA ILE A 62 3.22 5.22 5.65
C ILE A 62 4.15 5.73 6.74
N ASN A 63 3.58 6.19 7.85
CA ASN A 63 4.37 6.62 8.99
C ASN A 63 5.10 5.43 9.62
N ILE A 64 6.35 5.67 10.03
CA ILE A 64 7.15 4.75 10.83
C ILE A 64 7.63 5.47 12.10
N PRO A 65 7.93 4.74 13.19
CA PRO A 65 8.65 5.32 14.31
C PRO A 65 9.99 5.93 13.87
N THR A 66 10.32 7.11 14.39
CA THR A 66 11.48 7.91 13.97
C THR A 66 12.81 7.17 14.11
N ASN A 67 12.91 6.26 15.08
CA ASN A 67 14.10 5.45 15.35
C ASN A 67 14.22 4.19 14.46
N LEU A 68 13.26 3.92 13.57
CA LEU A 68 13.24 2.72 12.73
C LEU A 68 13.59 2.97 11.27
N PHE A 69 13.97 4.19 10.87
CA PHE A 69 14.22 4.53 9.48
C PHE A 69 15.23 3.59 8.79
N THR A 70 16.40 3.36 9.38
CA THR A 70 17.43 2.48 8.80
C THR A 70 16.93 1.04 8.64
N SER A 71 16.21 0.52 9.63
CA SER A 71 15.63 -0.82 9.60
C SER A 71 14.53 -0.94 8.57
N ALA A 72 13.65 0.07 8.46
CA ALA A 72 12.60 0.14 7.45
C ALA A 72 13.18 0.21 6.04
N LYS A 73 14.21 1.03 5.79
CA LYS A 73 14.92 1.10 4.51
C LYS A 73 15.56 -0.24 4.16
N LYS A 74 16.17 -0.94 5.12
CA LYS A 74 16.74 -2.29 4.92
C LYS A 74 15.66 -3.33 4.61
N TRP A 75 14.54 -3.31 5.34
CA TRP A 75 13.40 -4.17 5.10
C TRP A 75 12.82 -3.96 3.70
N ALA A 76 12.57 -2.71 3.30
CA ALA A 76 12.04 -2.39 1.98
C ALA A 76 13.01 -2.86 0.86
N LYS A 77 14.32 -2.61 1.00
CA LYS A 77 15.34 -3.12 0.06
C LYS A 77 15.37 -4.64 -0.08
N SER A 78 14.97 -5.38 0.95
CA SER A 78 14.91 -6.86 0.90
C SER A 78 13.71 -7.40 0.13
N LYS A 79 12.70 -6.55 -0.12
CA LYS A 79 11.45 -6.91 -0.77
C LYS A 79 11.36 -6.35 -2.18
N VAL A 80 11.87 -5.13 -2.40
CA VAL A 80 11.72 -4.40 -3.65
C VAL A 80 12.99 -3.61 -3.99
N GLU A 81 13.19 -3.34 -5.27
CA GLU A 81 14.18 -2.35 -5.71
C GLU A 81 13.70 -0.96 -5.33
N LEU A 82 14.48 -0.24 -4.50
CA LEU A 82 14.18 1.14 -4.17
C LEU A 82 14.59 2.06 -5.31
N MET A 83 13.75 3.07 -5.60
CA MET A 83 14.12 4.14 -6.51
C MET A 83 15.42 4.81 -6.06
N LYS A 84 16.23 5.22 -7.04
CA LYS A 84 17.59 5.76 -6.83
C LYS A 84 17.62 7.13 -6.17
N GLU A 85 16.47 7.79 -6.02
CA GLU A 85 16.39 8.98 -5.20
C GLU A 85 16.54 8.54 -3.74
N ASP A 86 17.66 8.91 -3.14
CA ASP A 86 17.87 8.76 -1.71
C ASP A 86 16.85 9.65 -0.99
N GLY A 87 15.69 9.06 -0.69
CA GLY A 87 14.69 9.67 0.18
C GLY A 87 15.30 10.15 1.49
#